data_AF-G0VI68-F1
#
_entry.id   AF-G0VI68-F1
#
_cell.length_a   1.000
_cell.length_b   1.000
_cell.length_c   1.000
_cell.angle_alpha   90.00
_cell.angle_beta   90.00
_cell.angle_gamma   90.00
#
_symmetry.space_group_name_H-M   'P 1'
#
loop_
_entity.id
_entity.type
_entity.pdbx_description
1 polymer ?
#
loop_
_entity_poly.entity_id
_entity_poly.type
_entity_poly.pdbx_seq_one_letter_code
_entity_poly.pdbx_strand_id
1 'polypeptide(L)'
;MNYGILTLLQWLIILFQLGTTVTANTESILISIPYDILIHRHLHLYNETIPSISLNNTYMQMETIQIPAMKEDQQVVELKHLQTDASYQLKLSWSAINPIDISNIHWEVAQPRLGMEDDDYPPLFLIFDYDTTLLNNKVGGVSLNIAVVQTKFKIPVDLFPLIAYICLIATGVWYLKDWILKQILYNAISL
;
A
#
# COMPACT_ATOMS: atom_id res chain seq x y z
N MET A 1 -29.98 30.44 12.81
CA MET A 1 -28.60 30.07 12.43
C MET A 1 -28.49 28.56 12.43
N ASN A 2 -28.05 27.96 11.32
CA ASN A 2 -27.99 26.50 11.15
C ASN A 2 -26.79 25.92 11.91
N TYR A 3 -27.01 25.45 13.13
CA TYR A 3 -26.00 24.81 13.98
C TYR A 3 -25.30 23.64 13.26
N GLY A 4 -25.97 22.95 12.32
CA GLY A 4 -25.39 21.87 11.54
C GLY A 4 -24.29 22.28 10.54
N ILE A 5 -24.32 23.51 10.04
CA ILE A 5 -23.26 23.99 9.12
C ILE A 5 -21.99 24.33 9.91
N LEU A 6 -22.16 24.91 11.11
CA LEU A 6 -21.04 25.29 11.97
C LEU A 6 -20.26 24.07 12.47
N THR A 7 -20.97 23.01 12.89
CA THR A 7 -20.35 21.76 13.36
C THR A 7 -19.63 21.03 12.24
N LEU A 8 -20.21 20.98 11.03
CA LEU A 8 -19.57 20.35 9.86
C LEU A 8 -18.28 21.07 9.47
N LEU A 9 -18.28 22.40 9.50
CA LEU A 9 -17.10 23.20 9.17
C LEU A 9 -15.99 23.01 10.22
N GLN A 10 -16.35 22.85 11.49
CA GLN A 10 -15.41 22.56 12.58
C GLN A 10 -14.76 21.18 12.42
N TRP A 11 -15.53 20.15 12.05
CA TRP A 11 -15.01 18.82 11.74
C TRP A 11 -14.07 18.82 10.53
N LEU A 12 -14.39 19.58 9.49
CA LEU A 12 -13.52 19.72 8.31
C LEU A 12 -12.18 20.39 8.66
N ILE A 13 -12.17 21.41 9.52
CA ILE A 13 -10.94 22.08 9.96
C ILE A 13 -10.08 21.11 10.78
N ILE A 14 -10.67 20.35 11.70
CA ILE A 14 -9.94 19.35 12.50
C ILE A 14 -9.34 18.26 11.61
N LEU A 15 -10.12 17.76 10.64
CA LEU A 15 -9.64 16.80 9.64
C LEU A 15 -8.48 17.36 8.81
N PHE A 16 -8.58 18.62 8.38
CA PHE A 16 -7.53 19.28 7.62
C PHE A 16 -6.24 19.44 8.45
N GLN A 17 -6.36 19.87 9.71
CA GLN A 17 -5.21 20.00 10.62
C GLN A 17 -4.54 18.65 10.89
N LEU A 18 -5.31 17.59 11.14
CA LEU A 18 -4.79 16.24 11.31
C LEU A 18 -4.10 15.71 10.04
N GLY A 19 -4.58 16.10 8.86
CA GLY A 19 -3.94 15.74 7.59
C GLY A 19 -2.57 16.39 7.39
N THR A 20 -2.34 17.60 7.92
CA THR A 20 -1.08 18.33 7.73
C THR A 20 0.08 17.84 8.62
N THR A 21 -0.18 17.09 9.68
CA THR A 21 0.87 16.64 10.62
C THR A 21 1.57 15.35 10.19
N VAL A 22 1.03 14.64 9.20
CA VAL A 22 1.63 13.40 8.67
C VAL A 22 2.46 13.75 7.44
N THR A 23 3.76 13.98 7.63
CA THR A 23 4.71 14.18 6.54
C THR A 23 5.58 12.94 6.37
N ALA A 24 5.30 12.17 5.31
CA ALA A 24 6.08 11.01 4.91
C ALA A 24 6.32 11.08 3.41
N ASN A 25 7.54 10.76 2.99
CA ASN A 25 7.82 10.53 1.59
C ASN A 25 7.37 9.12 1.23
N THR A 26 6.85 8.93 0.02
CA THR A 26 6.35 7.63 -0.44
C THR A 26 6.77 7.41 -1.89
N GLU A 27 7.39 6.26 -2.15
CA GLU A 27 7.64 5.73 -3.48
C GLU A 27 6.74 4.52 -3.71
N SER A 28 6.26 4.33 -4.93
CA SER A 28 5.38 3.21 -5.23
C SER A 28 5.63 2.61 -6.60
N ILE A 29 5.63 1.28 -6.65
CA ILE A 29 5.77 0.51 -7.87
C ILE A 29 4.63 -0.49 -7.98
N LEU A 30 4.16 -0.73 -9.20
CA LEU A 30 3.18 -1.77 -9.50
C LEU A 30 3.90 -2.93 -10.16
N ILE A 31 3.78 -4.11 -9.56
CA ILE A 31 4.35 -5.36 -10.05
C ILE A 31 3.20 -6.24 -10.52
N SER A 32 3.35 -6.84 -11.70
CA SER A 32 2.46 -7.90 -12.17
C SER A 32 3.26 -9.17 -12.26
N ILE A 33 2.82 -10.21 -11.55
CA ILE A 33 3.48 -11.51 -11.53
C ILE A 33 2.86 -12.34 -12.66
N PRO A 34 3.59 -12.60 -13.75
CA PRO A 34 3.06 -13.41 -14.83
C PRO A 34 2.80 -14.85 -14.37
N TYR A 35 1.87 -15.53 -15.03
CA TYR A 35 1.63 -16.96 -14.81
C TYR A 35 2.88 -17.80 -15.17
N ASP A 36 3.54 -17.46 -16.28
CA ASP A 36 4.77 -18.07 -16.73
C ASP A 36 5.99 -17.29 -16.20
N ILE A 37 6.36 -17.58 -14.95
CA ILE A 37 7.56 -16.98 -14.37
C ILE A 37 8.78 -17.63 -15.04
N LEU A 38 9.43 -16.88 -15.94
CA LEU A 38 10.76 -17.22 -16.42
C LEU A 38 11.72 -17.09 -15.24
N ILE A 39 12.08 -18.24 -14.68
CA ILE A 39 13.03 -18.35 -13.58
C ILE A 39 14.41 -17.89 -14.10
N HIS A 40 14.82 -16.68 -13.71
CA HIS A 40 16.15 -16.17 -14.05
C HIS A 40 17.20 -16.83 -13.15
N ARG A 41 18.30 -17.27 -13.77
CA ARG A 41 19.33 -18.13 -13.16
C ARG A 41 20.40 -17.32 -12.41
N HIS A 42 20.02 -16.25 -11.73
CA HIS A 42 20.95 -15.53 -10.86
C HIS A 42 20.83 -16.05 -9.43
N LEU A 43 21.66 -17.05 -9.14
CA LEU A 43 21.94 -17.55 -7.80
C LEU A 43 22.75 -16.49 -7.03
N HIS A 44 22.11 -15.40 -6.62
CA HIS A 44 22.65 -14.63 -5.51
C HIS A 44 22.35 -15.40 -4.23
N LEU A 45 23.37 -16.11 -3.75
CA LEU A 45 23.42 -16.73 -2.43
C LEU A 45 23.33 -15.62 -1.39
N TYR A 46 22.13 -15.09 -1.14
CA TYR A 46 21.88 -14.24 0.00
C TYR A 46 21.94 -15.13 1.25
N ASN A 47 23.14 -15.18 1.82
CA ASN A 47 23.50 -15.97 3.00
C ASN A 47 23.13 -15.25 4.31
N GLU A 48 22.63 -14.01 4.22
CA GLU A 48 22.20 -13.20 5.35
C GLU A 48 20.69 -13.35 5.62
N THR A 49 20.26 -13.02 6.83
CA THR A 49 18.83 -12.93 7.19
C THR A 49 18.19 -11.75 6.47
N ILE A 50 17.74 -11.99 5.24
CA ILE A 50 17.00 -11.01 4.44
C ILE A 50 15.64 -10.75 5.12
N PRO A 51 15.22 -9.49 5.30
CA PRO A 51 13.85 -9.19 5.74
C PRO A 51 12.84 -9.76 4.74
N SER A 52 11.70 -10.27 5.23
CA SER A 52 10.74 -10.95 4.38
C SER A 52 9.28 -10.61 4.69
N ILE A 53 8.56 -10.16 3.68
CA ILE A 53 7.13 -9.83 3.76
C ILE A 53 6.32 -10.98 3.18
N SER A 54 5.38 -11.50 3.96
CA SER A 54 4.50 -12.60 3.56
C SER A 54 3.06 -12.12 3.42
N LEU A 55 2.41 -12.43 2.29
CA LEU A 55 0.96 -12.22 2.08
C LEU A 55 0.13 -13.47 2.36
N ASN A 56 0.63 -14.39 3.21
CA ASN A 56 -0.10 -15.61 3.53
C ASN A 56 -1.48 -15.28 4.14
N ASN A 57 -2.55 -15.64 3.42
CA ASN A 57 -3.94 -15.38 3.77
C ASN A 57 -4.30 -13.89 3.97
N THR A 58 -3.53 -12.95 3.43
CA THR A 58 -3.82 -11.51 3.51
C THR A 58 -3.70 -10.83 2.14
N TYR A 59 -4.51 -9.80 1.92
CA TYR A 59 -4.44 -8.96 0.71
C TYR A 59 -3.46 -7.80 0.85
N MET A 60 -2.99 -7.54 2.08
CA MET A 60 -2.07 -6.47 2.40
C MET A 60 -1.21 -6.88 3.58
N GLN A 61 0.09 -6.59 3.50
CA GLN A 61 1.02 -6.72 4.60
C GLN A 61 2.00 -5.54 4.60
N MET A 62 2.37 -5.07 5.78
CA MET A 62 3.38 -4.03 5.96
C MET A 62 4.46 -4.52 6.92
N GLU A 63 5.71 -4.23 6.59
CA GLU A 63 6.86 -4.49 7.44
C GLU A 63 7.73 -3.24 7.52
N THR A 64 8.31 -3.01 8.70
CA THR A 64 9.22 -1.91 8.94
C THR A 64 10.64 -2.46 9.01
N ILE A 65 11.49 -2.03 8.09
CA ILE A 65 12.92 -2.36 8.10
C ILE A 65 13.72 -1.15 8.55
N GLN A 66 14.87 -1.40 9.19
CA GLN A 66 15.80 -0.33 9.56
C GLN A 66 16.87 -0.22 8.50
N ILE A 67 16.91 0.91 7.82
CA ILE A 67 17.97 1.25 6.87
C ILE A 67 19.14 1.85 7.66
N PRO A 68 20.33 1.25 7.62
CA PRO A 68 21.49 1.76 8.34
C PRO A 68 21.92 3.12 7.77
N ALA A 69 22.55 3.94 8.62
CA ALA A 69 23.16 5.20 8.19
C ALA A 69 24.48 4.92 7.43
N MET A 70 24.36 4.40 6.22
CA MET A 70 25.46 4.17 5.26
C MET A 70 25.26 5.04 4.03
N LYS A 71 26.36 5.54 3.44
CA LYS A 71 26.28 6.52 2.35
C LYS A 71 25.48 6.01 1.16
N GLU A 72 25.85 4.86 0.61
CA GLU A 72 25.20 4.25 -0.56
C GLU A 72 25.34 2.75 -0.43
N ASP A 73 24.23 2.02 -0.52
CA ASP A 73 24.21 0.56 -0.51
C ASP A 73 22.89 0.05 -1.11
N GLN A 74 22.80 -1.26 -1.32
CA GLN A 74 21.64 -1.92 -1.89
C GLN A 74 20.89 -2.72 -0.82
N GLN A 75 19.57 -2.54 -0.76
CA GLN A 75 18.71 -3.30 0.12
C GLN A 75 17.91 -4.34 -0.67
N VAL A 76 17.79 -5.52 -0.08
CA VAL A 76 17.01 -6.63 -0.63
C VAL A 76 15.95 -7.06 0.37
N VAL A 77 14.74 -7.29 -0.11
CA VAL A 77 13.58 -7.72 0.69
C VAL A 77 12.89 -8.86 -0.04
N GLU A 78 12.66 -9.96 0.68
CA GLU A 78 12.01 -11.15 0.13
C GLU A 78 10.48 -11.02 0.27
N LEU A 79 9.75 -11.26 -0.81
CA LEU A 79 8.29 -11.28 -0.85
C LEU A 79 7.80 -12.71 -1.04
N LYS A 80 7.02 -13.21 -0.07
CA LYS A 80 6.56 -14.60 0.02
C LYS A 80 5.05 -14.73 -0.15
N HIS A 81 4.61 -15.91 -0.58
CA HIS A 81 3.20 -16.28 -0.76
C HIS A 81 2.44 -15.31 -1.69
N LEU A 82 3.12 -14.82 -2.72
CA LEU A 82 2.51 -14.05 -3.78
C LEU A 82 1.79 -15.00 -4.73
N GLN A 83 0.52 -14.70 -5.04
CA GLN A 83 -0.25 -15.45 -6.02
C GLN A 83 0.27 -15.16 -7.43
N THR A 84 0.37 -16.21 -8.25
CA THR A 84 0.59 -16.07 -9.69
C THR A 84 -0.61 -15.41 -10.37
N ASP A 85 -0.37 -14.77 -11.52
CA ASP A 85 -1.41 -14.04 -12.28
C ASP A 85 -2.12 -12.93 -11.47
N ALA A 86 -1.40 -12.35 -10.51
CA ALA A 86 -1.88 -11.25 -9.70
C ALA A 86 -0.99 -10.00 -9.86
N SER A 87 -1.59 -8.85 -9.57
CA SER A 87 -0.89 -7.56 -9.53
C SER A 87 -0.77 -7.08 -8.10
N TYR A 88 0.37 -6.52 -7.75
CA TYR A 88 0.70 -6.02 -6.43
C TYR A 88 1.20 -4.58 -6.53
N GLN A 89 0.75 -3.74 -5.61
CA GLN A 89 1.31 -2.42 -5.39
C GLN A 89 2.25 -2.48 -4.19
N LEU A 90 3.51 -2.14 -4.42
CA LEU A 90 4.48 -1.93 -3.36
C LEU A 90 4.54 -0.44 -3.04
N LYS A 91 4.59 -0.12 -1.74
CA LYS A 91 4.75 1.24 -1.25
C LYS A 91 5.89 1.26 -0.25
N LEU A 92 6.91 2.03 -0.55
CA LEU A 92 8.03 2.33 0.33
C LEU A 92 7.77 3.69 0.95
N SER A 93 7.75 3.79 2.27
CA SER A 93 7.46 5.06 2.96
C SER A 93 8.38 5.30 4.15
N TRP A 94 8.89 6.53 4.23
CA TRP A 94 9.83 6.96 5.26
C TRP A 94 9.47 8.35 5.78
N SER A 95 10.02 8.70 6.94
CA SER A 95 9.77 9.99 7.57
C SER A 95 10.37 11.13 6.74
N ALA A 96 9.60 12.18 6.48
CA ALA A 96 10.11 13.38 5.81
C ALA A 96 11.18 14.12 6.64
N ILE A 97 11.20 13.90 7.96
CA ILE A 97 12.21 14.46 8.89
C ILE A 97 13.58 13.77 8.69
N ASN A 98 13.57 12.53 8.23
CA ASN A 98 14.77 11.72 7.99
C ASN A 98 14.78 11.31 6.50
N PRO A 99 15.10 12.24 5.59
CA PRO A 99 15.08 11.95 4.17
C PRO A 99 16.13 10.88 3.83
N ILE A 100 15.66 9.82 3.18
CA ILE A 100 16.48 8.90 2.40
C ILE A 100 16.11 9.09 0.94
N ASP A 101 17.09 8.92 0.05
CA ASP A 101 16.83 8.80 -1.37
C ASP A 101 16.77 7.30 -1.72
N ILE A 102 15.75 6.90 -2.46
CA ILE A 102 15.55 5.52 -2.91
C ILE A 102 15.48 5.54 -4.43
N SER A 103 16.34 4.77 -5.07
CA SER A 103 16.43 4.71 -6.52
C SER A 103 16.58 3.28 -7.02
N ASN A 104 16.51 3.10 -8.34
CA ASN A 104 16.70 1.81 -9.03
C ASN A 104 15.84 0.67 -8.46
N ILE A 105 14.59 0.97 -8.08
CA ILE A 105 13.65 -0.05 -7.58
C ILE A 105 13.35 -1.03 -8.71
N HIS A 106 13.72 -2.29 -8.51
CA HIS A 106 13.40 -3.39 -9.41
C HIS A 106 13.06 -4.65 -8.61
N TRP A 107 12.63 -5.68 -9.33
CA TRP A 107 12.27 -6.95 -8.73
C TRP A 107 12.80 -8.11 -9.56
N GLU A 108 13.16 -9.18 -8.88
CA GLU A 108 13.67 -10.40 -9.50
C GLU A 108 12.99 -11.61 -8.88
N VAL A 109 12.79 -12.67 -9.67
CA VAL A 109 12.28 -13.93 -9.16
C VAL A 109 13.42 -14.93 -9.08
N ALA A 110 13.67 -15.45 -7.88
CA ALA A 110 14.72 -16.45 -7.70
C ALA A 110 14.17 -17.87 -7.83
N GLN A 111 15.11 -18.81 -8.02
CA GLN A 111 14.80 -20.22 -7.91
C GLN A 111 14.43 -20.57 -6.46
N PRO A 112 13.38 -21.40 -6.26
CA PRO A 112 13.16 -21.99 -4.95
C PRO A 112 14.44 -22.73 -4.50
N ARG A 113 14.84 -22.52 -3.25
CA ARG A 113 16.03 -23.18 -2.70
C ARG A 113 15.80 -24.69 -2.72
N LEU A 114 16.78 -25.45 -3.22
CA LEU A 114 16.77 -26.92 -3.17
C LEU A 114 16.50 -27.37 -1.72
N GLY A 115 15.35 -28.00 -1.47
CA GLY A 115 14.93 -28.47 -0.16
C GLY A 115 13.81 -27.66 0.54
N MET A 116 13.31 -26.59 -0.08
CA MET A 116 12.02 -25.97 0.31
C MET A 116 10.91 -26.56 -0.56
N GLU A 117 10.36 -27.71 -0.15
CA GLU A 117 9.21 -28.37 -0.80
C GLU A 117 7.86 -27.71 -0.47
N ASP A 118 7.82 -26.75 0.46
CA ASP A 118 6.56 -26.21 1.03
C ASP A 118 6.07 -24.88 0.39
N ASP A 119 6.85 -24.23 -0.47
CA ASP A 119 6.41 -22.97 -1.11
C ASP A 119 5.91 -23.25 -2.53
N ASP A 120 4.58 -23.31 -2.69
CA ASP A 120 3.88 -23.43 -3.99
C ASP A 120 4.22 -22.30 -5.00
N TYR A 121 4.89 -21.24 -4.53
CA TYR A 121 5.18 -20.03 -5.30
C TYR A 121 6.65 -19.63 -5.16
N PRO A 122 7.34 -19.28 -6.27
CA PRO A 122 8.73 -18.86 -6.19
C PRO A 122 8.87 -17.54 -5.42
N PRO A 123 9.89 -17.38 -4.57
CA PRO A 123 10.12 -16.15 -3.84
C PRO A 123 10.51 -15.02 -4.79
N LEU A 124 9.91 -13.85 -4.59
CA LEU A 124 10.19 -12.64 -5.37
C LEU A 124 11.00 -11.68 -4.50
N PHE A 125 12.09 -11.15 -5.03
CA PHE A 125 12.96 -10.22 -4.31
C PHE A 125 12.73 -8.81 -4.81
N LEU A 126 12.44 -7.90 -3.90
CA LEU A 126 12.44 -6.47 -4.13
C LEU A 126 13.85 -5.95 -3.85
N ILE A 127 14.43 -5.27 -4.83
CA ILE A 127 15.79 -4.74 -4.78
C ILE A 127 15.73 -3.25 -5.05
N PHE A 128 16.39 -2.46 -4.21
CA PHE A 128 16.47 -1.01 -4.39
C PHE A 128 17.76 -0.46 -3.80
N ASP A 129 18.25 0.61 -4.42
CA ASP A 129 19.42 1.33 -3.94
C ASP A 129 18.93 2.44 -3.00
N TYR A 130 19.67 2.65 -1.91
CA TYR A 130 19.35 3.71 -0.95
C TYR A 130 20.57 4.60 -0.66
N ASP A 131 20.32 5.89 -0.51
CA ASP A 131 21.30 6.89 -0.11
C ASP A 131 20.82 7.63 1.15
N THR A 132 21.65 7.58 2.19
CA THR A 132 21.39 8.25 3.47
C THR A 132 22.28 9.47 3.72
N THR A 133 22.97 10.00 2.71
CA THR A 133 23.77 11.23 2.81
C THR A 133 22.96 12.44 3.28
N LEU A 134 21.65 12.45 3.02
CA LEU A 134 20.72 13.47 3.50
C LEU A 134 20.34 13.32 4.99
N LEU A 135 20.70 12.20 5.65
CA LEU A 135 20.56 12.07 7.10
C LEU A 135 21.56 12.98 7.79
N ASN A 136 21.05 14.01 8.45
CA ASN A 136 21.86 14.91 9.25
C ASN A 136 22.35 14.20 10.54
N ASN A 137 23.46 13.45 10.45
CA ASN A 137 24.23 12.85 11.55
C ASN A 137 23.41 12.05 12.59
N LYS A 138 22.35 11.35 12.18
CA LYS A 138 21.59 10.50 13.11
C LYS A 138 22.28 9.15 13.27
N VAL A 139 22.82 8.94 14.46
CA VAL A 139 23.31 7.64 14.93
C VAL A 139 22.09 6.73 15.10
N GLY A 140 21.86 5.80 14.16
CA GLY A 140 20.78 4.80 14.29
C GLY A 140 19.98 4.45 13.03
N GLY A 141 20.21 5.12 11.91
CA GLY A 141 19.51 4.80 10.65
C GLY A 141 18.09 5.37 10.53
N VAL A 142 17.32 4.90 9.53
CA VAL A 142 15.94 5.32 9.24
C VAL A 142 15.03 4.11 9.14
N SER A 143 13.85 4.20 9.74
CA SER A 143 12.80 3.21 9.55
C SER A 143 12.12 3.41 8.20
N LEU A 144 12.16 2.39 7.36
CA LEU A 144 11.48 2.32 6.08
C LEU A 144 10.33 1.33 6.19
N ASN A 145 9.11 1.81 5.97
CA ASN A 145 7.92 0.95 5.92
C ASN A 145 7.72 0.50 4.48
N ILE A 146 7.62 -0.81 4.30
CA ILE A 146 7.35 -1.45 3.02
C ILE A 146 5.99 -2.11 3.14
N ALA A 147 5.02 -1.62 2.36
CA ALA A 147 3.69 -2.20 2.28
C ALA A 147 3.50 -2.87 0.91
N VAL A 148 3.03 -4.11 0.94
CA VAL A 148 2.65 -4.88 -0.23
C VAL A 148 1.14 -5.03 -0.23
N VAL A 149 0.48 -4.63 -1.31
CA VAL A 149 -0.98 -4.64 -1.42
C VAL A 149 -1.37 -5.34 -2.71
N GLN A 150 -2.19 -6.38 -2.63
CA GLN A 150 -2.77 -7.00 -3.83
C GLN A 150 -3.76 -6.04 -4.49
N THR A 151 -3.68 -5.95 -5.81
CA THR A 151 -4.54 -5.09 -6.63
C THR A 151 -5.26 -5.90 -7.68
N LYS A 152 -6.52 -5.53 -7.95
CA LYS A 152 -7.30 -6.00 -9.10
C LYS A 152 -7.79 -4.79 -9.86
N PHE A 153 -7.67 -4.80 -11.19
CA PHE A 153 -7.99 -3.63 -12.04
C PHE A 153 -7.27 -2.34 -11.60
N LYS A 154 -6.03 -2.45 -11.09
CA LYS A 154 -5.24 -1.34 -10.50
C LYS A 154 -5.85 -0.72 -9.24
N ILE A 155 -6.84 -1.37 -8.62
CA ILE A 155 -7.46 -0.95 -7.35
C ILE A 155 -7.04 -1.94 -6.25
N PRO A 156 -6.56 -1.47 -5.09
CA PRO A 156 -6.34 -2.29 -3.91
C PRO A 156 -7.56 -3.15 -3.55
N VAL A 157 -7.33 -4.45 -3.31
CA VAL A 157 -8.43 -5.42 -3.10
C VAL A 157 -9.24 -5.09 -1.84
N ASP A 158 -8.60 -4.50 -0.83
CA ASP A 158 -9.19 -4.03 0.42
C ASP A 158 -10.18 -2.86 0.25
N LEU A 159 -10.11 -2.11 -0.85
CA LEU A 159 -11.01 -0.98 -1.12
C LEU A 159 -12.35 -1.39 -1.75
N PHE A 160 -12.46 -2.58 -2.34
CA PHE A 160 -13.72 -3.00 -2.99
C PHE A 160 -14.94 -3.03 -2.05
N PRO A 161 -14.85 -3.56 -0.82
CA PRO A 161 -15.96 -3.51 0.13
C PRO A 161 -16.40 -2.09 0.46
N LEU A 162 -15.44 -1.16 0.60
CA LEU A 162 -15.72 0.25 0.86
C LEU A 162 -16.44 0.89 -0.33
N ILE A 163 -15.95 0.66 -1.55
CA ILE A 163 -16.58 1.15 -2.79
C ILE A 163 -18.01 0.60 -2.90
N ALA A 164 -18.21 -0.70 -2.67
CA ALA A 164 -19.53 -1.32 -2.71
C ALA A 164 -20.48 -0.71 -1.67
N TYR A 165 -20.00 -0.46 -0.45
CA TYR A 165 -20.75 0.21 0.59
C TYR A 165 -21.17 1.64 0.19
N ILE A 166 -20.23 2.44 -0.31
CA ILE A 166 -20.50 3.81 -0.77
C ILE A 166 -21.57 3.79 -1.88
N CYS A 167 -21.45 2.89 -2.85
CA CYS A 167 -22.43 2.74 -3.93
C CYS A 167 -23.82 2.38 -3.37
N LEU A 168 -23.90 1.47 -2.41
CA LEU A 168 -25.17 1.06 -1.79
C LEU A 168 -25.83 2.23 -1.04
N ILE A 169 -25.07 2.95 -0.21
CA ILE A 169 -25.58 4.10 0.54
C ILE A 169 -26.00 5.22 -0.41
N ALA A 170 -25.18 5.56 -1.41
CA ALA A 170 -25.51 6.60 -2.39
C ALA A 170 -26.81 6.27 -3.14
N THR A 171 -26.97 5.01 -3.56
CA THR A 171 -28.18 4.53 -4.22
C THR A 171 -29.39 4.59 -3.29
N GLY A 172 -29.25 4.14 -2.05
CA GLY A 172 -30.31 4.19 -1.04
C GLY A 172 -30.76 5.62 -0.73
N VAL A 173 -29.83 6.56 -0.58
CA VAL A 173 -30.13 7.98 -0.36
C VAL A 173 -30.83 8.57 -1.58
N TRP A 174 -30.39 8.22 -2.79
CA TRP A 174 -31.03 8.69 -4.02
C TRP A 174 -32.48 8.21 -4.14
N TYR A 175 -32.74 6.92 -3.91
CA TYR A 175 -34.09 6.37 -3.90
C TYR A 175 -34.97 6.97 -2.80
N LEU A 176 -34.43 7.13 -1.59
CA LEU A 176 -35.16 7.72 -0.48
C LEU A 176 -35.56 9.17 -0.78
N LYS A 177 -34.63 9.95 -1.34
CA LYS A 177 -34.90 11.32 -1.79
C LYS A 177 -36.02 11.36 -2.81
N ASP A 178 -35.95 10.52 -3.85
CA ASP A 178 -36.99 10.45 -4.90
C ASP A 178 -38.36 10.04 -4.33
N TRP A 179 -38.38 9.04 -3.43
CA TRP A 179 -39.60 8.60 -2.77
C TRP A 179 -40.25 9.70 -1.90
N ILE A 180 -39.45 10.40 -1.09
CA ILE A 180 -39.94 11.54 -0.29
C ILE A 180 -40.51 12.63 -1.18
N LEU A 181 -39.82 12.97 -2.27
CA LEU A 181 -40.26 14.02 -3.20
C LEU A 181 -41.60 13.66 -3.84
N LYS A 182 -41.78 12.39 -4.23
CA LYS A 182 -43.04 11.87 -4.76
C LYS A 182 -44.18 11.93 -3.74
N GLN A 183 -43.92 11.58 -2.48
CA GLN A 183 -44.92 11.68 -1.41
C GLN A 183 -45.37 13.12 -1.15
N ILE A 184 -44.43 14.07 -1.14
CA ILE A 184 -44.76 15.49 -0.98
C ILE A 184 -45.62 15.99 -2.14
N LEU A 185 -45.24 15.66 -3.39
CA LEU A 185 -46.01 16.00 -4.58
C LEU A 185 -47.42 15.39 -4.59
N TYR A 186 -47.54 14.13 -4.20
CA TYR A 186 -48.84 13.45 -4.10
C TYR A 186 -49.77 14.18 -3.12
N ASN A 187 -49.28 14.47 -1.92
CA ASN A 187 -50.05 15.18 -0.90
C ASN A 187 -50.44 16.60 -1.32
N ALA A 188 -49.61 17.27 -2.11
CA ALA A 188 -49.88 18.62 -2.60
C ALA A 188 -50.97 18.67 -3.71
N ILE A 189 -51.15 17.60 -4.48
CA ILE A 189 -52.15 17.51 -5.55
C ILE A 189 -53.52 17.05 -5.00
N SER A 190 -53.54 16.34 -3.87
CA SER A 190 -54.77 15.83 -3.23
C SER A 190 -55.50 16.85 -2.33
N LEU A 191 -55.00 18.09 -2.23
CA LEU A 191 -55.58 19.21 -1.47
C LEU A 191 -56.21 20.22 -2.43
#